data_AF-A0A9F2WJ75-F1
#
_entry.id   AF-A0A9F2WJ75-F1
#
_cell.length_a   1.000
_cell.length_b   1.000
_cell.length_c   1.000
_cell.angle_alpha   90.00
_cell.angle_beta   90.00
_cell.angle_gamma   90.00
#
_symmetry.space_group_name_H-M   'P 1'
#
loop_
_entity.id
_entity.type
_entity.pdbx_description
1 polymer ?
#
loop_
_entity_poly.entity_id
_entity_poly.type
_entity_poly.pdbx_seq_one_letter_code
_entity_poly.pdbx_strand_id
1 'polypeptide(L)'
;MPPISPNGEHCRTVCKIAATLKNANNSSREKLTAAAQPLRKVSNPLLCLRQVARSQGRGIFLFRKLKDVIDWRKDGVRLDDQKDEIPVENYVAQRYIENPYLIGGRKFDLRVYVLVMSYIPLKAWLYRDGFARFSNTRFTLNTLDDHYIHLTNVAVQKTAPDYDPEKGCKWMIQQFRLFLTAKHGAEAVEMLFSEMDNIFIKSLQSVQKVIISDKHCFELYGYDILIDQDLKPWLLEVNASPSLTASSQEDHDLKTRLLEDTLNIVDMEGRLTGKEKRVGGFDLIWNDGPVSREDGNLDTPMNGFVANTHLGYNNDRKKQLKQLFKSLQTQQKV
;
A
#
# COMPACT_ATOMS: atom_id res chain seq x y z
N MET A 1 2.15 5.36 -42.32
CA MET A 1 2.50 5.19 -40.89
C MET A 1 2.71 6.58 -40.29
N PRO A 2 1.76 7.13 -39.53
CA PRO A 2 1.99 8.34 -38.75
C PRO A 2 2.43 7.98 -37.32
N PRO A 3 3.22 8.84 -36.65
CA PRO A 3 3.76 8.59 -35.32
C PRO A 3 2.70 8.78 -34.24
N ILE A 4 2.64 7.85 -33.28
CA ILE A 4 1.76 7.93 -32.10
C ILE A 4 2.43 8.83 -31.06
N SER A 5 1.80 9.97 -30.79
CA SER A 5 2.12 10.89 -29.70
C SER A 5 1.95 10.22 -28.32
N PRO A 6 2.93 10.31 -27.40
CA PRO A 6 2.80 9.78 -26.06
C PRO A 6 2.37 10.90 -25.11
N ASN A 7 1.07 11.11 -24.88
CA ASN A 7 0.61 11.96 -23.77
C ASN A 7 -0.90 11.76 -23.49
N GLY A 8 -1.26 11.51 -22.21
CA GLY A 8 -2.45 12.13 -21.63
C GLY A 8 -3.50 11.28 -20.92
N GLU A 9 -3.58 9.96 -21.14
CA GLU A 9 -4.73 9.18 -20.63
C GLU A 9 -4.44 8.32 -19.39
N HIS A 10 -3.22 7.78 -19.23
CA HIS A 10 -2.87 6.96 -18.05
C HIS A 10 -2.85 7.74 -16.72
N CYS A 11 -2.59 9.07 -16.77
CA CYS A 11 -2.54 9.91 -15.57
C CYS A 11 -3.93 10.27 -15.01
N ARG A 12 -5.01 10.05 -15.78
CA ARG A 12 -6.38 10.42 -15.36
C ARG A 12 -7.03 9.41 -14.40
N THR A 13 -6.55 8.16 -14.37
CA THR A 13 -7.08 7.11 -13.49
C THR A 13 -6.61 7.28 -12.05
N VAL A 14 -5.36 7.69 -11.84
CA VAL A 14 -4.75 7.96 -10.51
C VAL A 14 -5.45 9.12 -9.79
N CYS A 15 -5.81 10.17 -10.53
CA CYS A 15 -6.55 11.30 -9.97
C CYS A 15 -7.99 10.94 -9.55
N LYS A 16 -8.64 9.91 -10.11
CA LYS A 16 -10.02 9.58 -9.73
C LYS A 16 -10.14 8.88 -8.38
N ILE A 17 -9.15 8.10 -7.95
CA ILE A 17 -9.19 7.44 -6.63
C ILE A 17 -9.03 8.47 -5.51
N ALA A 18 -8.09 9.41 -5.65
CA ALA A 18 -7.85 10.47 -4.68
C ALA A 18 -8.85 11.64 -4.77
N ALA A 19 -9.29 12.03 -5.98
CA ALA A 19 -10.25 13.11 -6.16
C ALA A 19 -11.68 12.71 -5.80
N THR A 20 -12.07 11.43 -5.92
CA THR A 20 -13.47 11.06 -5.68
C THR A 20 -13.80 10.79 -4.20
N LEU A 21 -12.78 10.67 -3.34
CA LEU A 21 -12.97 10.85 -1.89
C LEU A 21 -13.44 12.27 -1.52
N LYS A 22 -13.31 13.27 -2.41
CA LYS A 22 -13.88 14.62 -2.24
C LYS A 22 -15.34 14.75 -2.69
N ASN A 23 -15.84 13.89 -3.58
CA ASN A 23 -17.17 14.02 -4.19
C ASN A 23 -18.20 12.98 -3.72
N ALA A 24 -17.84 12.12 -2.75
CA ALA A 24 -18.81 11.23 -2.13
C ALA A 24 -19.83 12.05 -1.29
N ASN A 25 -21.11 11.92 -1.62
CA ASN A 25 -22.24 12.60 -0.98
C ASN A 25 -22.16 12.62 0.56
N ASN A 26 -22.69 13.70 1.16
CA ASN A 26 -22.68 13.98 2.61
C ASN A 26 -23.10 12.79 3.50
N SER A 27 -23.93 11.87 3.02
CA SER A 27 -24.35 10.67 3.76
C SER A 27 -23.22 9.63 3.98
N SER A 28 -22.23 9.55 3.07
CA SER A 28 -21.06 8.66 3.23
C SER A 28 -20.02 9.23 4.19
N ARG A 29 -19.98 10.55 4.37
CA ARG A 29 -19.15 11.22 5.39
C ARG A 29 -19.63 10.89 6.81
N GLU A 30 -20.93 10.76 7.02
CA GLU A 30 -21.52 10.39 8.33
C GLU A 30 -21.21 8.94 8.73
N LYS A 31 -21.16 8.01 7.77
CA LYS A 31 -20.85 6.60 8.07
C LYS A 31 -19.36 6.33 8.32
N LEU A 32 -18.46 7.15 7.77
CA LEU A 32 -17.01 7.12 8.09
C LEU A 32 -16.64 7.88 9.36
N THR A 33 -17.48 8.84 9.80
CA THR A 33 -17.29 9.55 11.08
C THR A 33 -17.78 8.75 12.30
N ALA A 34 -18.57 7.69 12.10
CA ALA A 34 -19.03 6.82 13.18
C ALA A 34 -17.92 5.94 13.82
N ALA A 35 -16.70 5.95 13.29
CA ALA A 35 -15.52 5.33 13.90
C ALA A 35 -14.53 6.34 14.54
N ALA A 36 -14.92 7.61 14.66
CA ALA A 36 -14.15 8.60 15.40
C ALA A 36 -14.39 8.41 16.92
N GLN A 37 -13.50 7.67 17.59
CA GLN A 37 -13.36 7.78 19.05
C GLN A 37 -13.21 9.26 19.44
N PRO A 38 -13.72 9.70 20.60
CA PRO A 38 -13.60 11.08 21.03
C PRO A 38 -12.12 11.43 21.17
N LEU A 39 -11.60 12.15 20.18
CA LEU A 39 -10.25 12.68 20.17
C LEU A 39 -10.12 13.58 21.39
N ARG A 40 -9.33 13.16 22.38
CA ARG A 40 -8.82 14.05 23.43
C ARG A 40 -8.32 15.32 22.74
N LYS A 41 -8.73 16.49 23.23
CA LYS A 41 -8.28 17.81 22.74
C LYS A 41 -6.75 17.89 22.83
N VAL A 42 -6.05 17.48 21.77
CA VAL A 42 -4.63 17.75 21.60
C VAL A 42 -4.52 19.19 21.13
N SER A 43 -4.00 20.07 21.98
CA SER A 43 -3.63 21.42 21.58
C SER A 43 -2.49 21.33 20.57
N ASN A 44 -2.79 21.66 19.31
CA ASN A 44 -1.83 21.81 18.20
C ASN A 44 -1.24 20.50 17.62
N PRO A 45 -2.04 19.72 16.84
CA PRO A 45 -1.56 18.48 16.22
C PRO A 45 -0.49 18.72 15.16
N LEU A 46 0.52 17.84 15.06
CA LEU A 46 1.47 17.86 13.94
C LEU A 46 0.76 17.43 12.65
N LEU A 47 0.91 18.23 11.60
CA LEU A 47 0.34 17.98 10.29
C LEU A 47 1.45 17.75 9.27
N CYS A 48 1.13 17.00 8.23
CA CYS A 48 1.95 16.71 7.08
C CYS A 48 1.23 17.23 5.85
N LEU A 49 1.84 18.18 5.15
CA LEU A 49 1.37 18.66 3.86
C LEU A 49 1.97 17.79 2.76
N ARG A 50 1.14 17.33 1.82
CA ARG A 50 1.56 16.52 0.67
C ARG A 50 0.87 17.00 -0.61
N GLN A 51 1.56 16.95 -1.73
CA GLN A 51 0.96 17.25 -3.04
C GLN A 51 0.15 16.06 -3.57
N VAL A 52 -0.98 16.33 -4.21
CA VAL A 52 -1.94 15.29 -4.66
C VAL A 52 -1.39 14.45 -5.83
N ALA A 53 -0.51 14.99 -6.66
CA ALA A 53 -0.10 14.38 -7.93
C ALA A 53 1.40 14.01 -8.01
N ARG A 54 2.19 14.20 -6.94
CA ARG A 54 3.62 13.86 -6.93
C ARG A 54 3.89 12.61 -6.09
N SER A 55 4.89 11.85 -6.50
CA SER A 55 5.39 10.66 -5.81
C SER A 55 6.83 10.89 -5.31
N GLN A 56 7.44 9.87 -4.69
CA GLN A 56 8.84 9.89 -4.22
C GLN A 56 9.16 10.80 -3.02
N GLY A 57 8.14 11.30 -2.30
CA GLY A 57 8.35 12.13 -1.11
C GLY A 57 8.74 13.59 -1.38
N ARG A 58 8.71 14.04 -2.63
CA ARG A 58 8.98 15.43 -3.00
C ARG A 58 7.83 16.34 -2.57
N GLY A 59 8.16 17.46 -1.90
CA GLY A 59 7.17 18.46 -1.47
C GLY A 59 6.38 18.06 -0.22
N ILE A 60 6.87 17.10 0.57
CA ILE A 60 6.30 16.78 1.88
C ILE A 60 6.89 17.73 2.92
N PHE A 61 6.02 18.42 3.67
CA PHE A 61 6.42 19.37 4.71
C PHE A 61 5.63 19.09 6.00
N LEU A 62 6.33 19.08 7.14
CA LEU A 62 5.71 18.91 8.45
C LEU A 62 5.52 20.29 9.10
N PHE A 63 4.34 20.54 9.65
CA PHE A 63 4.02 21.82 10.28
C PHE A 63 3.10 21.64 11.47
N ARG A 64 3.24 22.52 12.46
CA ARG A 64 2.29 22.62 13.59
C ARG A 64 1.44 23.87 13.49
N LYS A 65 1.94 24.95 12.90
CA LYS A 65 1.21 26.22 12.78
C LYS A 65 0.95 26.53 11.32
N LEU A 66 -0.20 27.14 11.03
CA LEU A 66 -0.52 27.59 9.68
C LEU A 66 0.48 28.63 9.16
N LYS A 67 1.12 29.38 10.06
CA LYS A 67 2.19 30.32 9.74
C LYS A 67 3.36 29.63 9.02
N ASP A 68 3.74 28.43 9.45
CA ASP A 68 4.84 27.66 8.86
C ASP A 68 4.57 27.35 7.38
N VAL A 69 3.31 27.08 7.02
CA VAL A 69 2.87 26.85 5.63
C VAL A 69 2.92 28.14 4.79
N ILE A 70 2.54 29.27 5.39
CA ILE A 70 2.59 30.58 4.73
C ILE A 70 4.03 30.99 4.44
N ASP A 71 4.92 30.79 5.41
CA ASP A 71 6.35 31.12 5.28
C ASP A 71 7.02 30.20 4.24
N TRP A 72 6.75 28.89 4.28
CA TRP A 72 7.20 27.93 3.26
C TRP A 72 6.77 28.31 1.83
N ARG A 73 5.53 28.76 1.65
CA ARG A 73 5.02 29.20 0.34
C ARG A 73 5.75 30.44 -0.18
N LYS A 74 6.15 31.36 0.71
CA LYS A 74 6.85 32.59 0.34
C LYS A 74 8.29 32.32 -0.08
N ASP A 75 8.95 31.35 0.55
CA ASP A 75 10.32 30.95 0.18
C ASP A 75 10.35 30.25 -1.19
N GLY A 76 9.32 29.45 -1.53
CA GLY A 76 9.20 28.85 -2.86
C GLY A 76 8.96 29.87 -3.99
N VAL A 77 8.26 30.98 -3.71
CA VAL A 77 7.99 32.04 -4.70
C VAL A 77 9.22 32.92 -4.95
N ARG A 78 10.18 32.98 -4.03
CA ARG A 78 11.40 33.80 -4.16
C ARG A 78 12.46 33.23 -5.11
N LEU A 79 12.30 31.99 -5.58
CA LEU A 79 13.26 31.31 -6.46
C LEU A 79 12.87 31.34 -7.95
N ASP A 80 11.60 31.63 -8.27
CA ASP A 80 11.12 31.73 -9.66
C ASP A 80 10.66 33.16 -9.97
N ASP A 81 11.62 34.02 -10.32
CA ASP A 81 11.38 35.33 -10.95
C ASP A 81 10.96 35.19 -12.44
N GLN A 82 10.21 34.15 -12.79
CA GLN A 82 9.60 34.00 -14.12
C GLN A 82 8.09 34.00 -14.02
N LYS A 83 7.49 35.05 -14.60
CA LYS A 83 6.05 35.30 -14.76
C LYS A 83 5.40 34.31 -15.74
N ASP A 84 5.41 33.03 -15.41
CA ASP A 84 4.46 32.08 -16.00
C ASP A 84 3.50 31.61 -14.90
N GLU A 85 2.22 31.51 -15.24
CA GLU A 85 1.14 31.11 -14.32
C GLU A 85 1.55 29.84 -13.54
N ILE A 86 1.98 30.00 -12.28
CA ILE A 86 2.33 28.87 -11.43
C ILE A 86 1.06 28.02 -11.31
N PRO A 87 1.05 26.78 -11.83
CA PRO A 87 -0.14 25.96 -11.78
C PRO A 87 -0.56 25.78 -10.33
N VAL A 88 -1.85 25.96 -10.06
CA VAL A 88 -2.42 25.78 -8.72
C VAL A 88 -2.24 24.32 -8.30
N GLU A 89 -1.15 24.04 -7.59
CA GLU A 89 -0.88 22.71 -7.07
C GLU A 89 -1.85 22.42 -5.91
N ASN A 90 -2.54 21.28 -5.98
CA ASN A 90 -3.43 20.83 -4.92
C ASN A 90 -2.63 20.10 -3.84
N TYR A 91 -2.87 20.47 -2.58
CA TYR A 91 -2.26 19.85 -1.41
C TYR A 91 -3.30 19.17 -0.52
N VAL A 92 -2.85 18.17 0.23
CA VAL A 92 -3.58 17.52 1.31
C VAL A 92 -2.81 17.76 2.60
N ALA A 93 -3.49 18.30 3.60
CA ALA A 93 -2.99 18.34 4.97
C ALA A 93 -3.54 17.12 5.71
N GLN A 94 -2.65 16.25 6.18
CA GLN A 94 -2.98 15.04 6.91
C GLN A 94 -2.35 15.10 8.30
N ARG A 95 -3.04 14.57 9.32
CA ARG A 95 -2.45 14.43 10.65
C ARG A 95 -1.23 13.50 10.59
N TYR A 96 -0.09 13.97 11.11
CA TYR A 96 1.11 13.16 11.20
C TYR A 96 0.97 12.15 12.35
N ILE A 97 1.46 10.93 12.12
CA ILE A 97 1.51 9.90 13.15
C ILE A 97 2.78 10.14 13.97
N GLU A 98 2.62 10.82 15.11
CA GLU A 98 3.73 11.25 15.97
C GLU A 98 4.42 10.07 16.69
N ASN A 99 3.69 8.97 16.92
CA ASN A 99 4.19 7.78 17.61
C ASN A 99 4.16 6.54 16.69
N PRO A 100 5.00 6.49 15.64
CA PRO A 100 5.11 5.29 14.80
C PRO A 100 5.72 4.13 15.60
N TYR A 101 5.39 2.90 15.22
CA TYR A 101 6.12 1.73 15.70
C TYR A 101 7.57 1.79 15.19
N LEU A 102 8.54 1.53 16.08
CA LEU A 102 9.95 1.62 15.75
C LEU A 102 10.64 0.27 15.93
N ILE A 103 11.51 -0.06 14.98
CA ILE A 103 12.41 -1.22 15.09
C ILE A 103 13.84 -0.68 15.09
N GLY A 104 14.60 -1.01 16.14
CA GLY A 104 15.95 -0.43 16.33
C GLY A 104 15.96 1.10 16.44
N GLY A 105 14.83 1.70 16.84
CA GLY A 105 14.66 3.16 16.90
C GLY A 105 14.44 3.83 15.54
N ARG A 106 14.22 3.07 14.46
CA ARG A 106 14.00 3.59 13.10
C ARG A 106 12.53 3.46 12.70
N LYS A 107 12.04 4.46 11.98
CA LYS A 107 10.69 4.46 11.40
C LYS A 107 10.68 3.59 10.16
N PHE A 108 9.54 2.95 9.88
CA PHE A 108 9.35 2.22 8.64
C PHE A 108 7.91 2.33 8.16
N ASP A 109 7.70 2.07 6.87
CA ASP A 109 6.41 1.78 6.30
C ASP A 109 6.45 0.41 5.59
N LEU A 110 5.29 -0.20 5.38
CA LEU A 110 5.14 -1.44 4.64
C LEU A 110 4.65 -1.15 3.22
N ARG A 111 5.33 -1.72 2.23
CA ARG A 111 4.84 -1.86 0.86
C ARG A 111 4.20 -3.23 0.69
N VAL A 112 2.90 -3.23 0.40
CA VAL A 112 2.09 -4.43 0.11
C VAL A 112 1.48 -4.31 -1.28
N TYR A 113 1.31 -5.43 -1.99
CA TYR A 113 0.81 -5.44 -3.37
C TYR A 113 -0.59 -6.03 -3.45
N VAL A 114 -1.51 -5.32 -4.13
CA VAL A 114 -2.88 -5.75 -4.34
C VAL A 114 -3.20 -5.67 -5.82
N LEU A 115 -3.55 -6.80 -6.43
CA LEU A 115 -3.96 -6.89 -7.82
C LEU A 115 -5.49 -6.87 -7.91
N VAL A 116 -6.03 -5.92 -8.67
CA VAL A 116 -7.47 -5.83 -8.93
C VAL A 116 -7.73 -6.24 -10.37
N MET A 117 -8.57 -7.27 -10.54
CA MET A 117 -8.95 -7.82 -11.84
C MET A 117 -10.21 -7.19 -12.41
N SER A 118 -11.09 -6.68 -11.54
CA SER A 118 -12.31 -5.96 -11.92
C SER A 118 -12.83 -5.20 -10.70
N TYR A 119 -13.52 -4.08 -10.94
CA TYR A 119 -14.33 -3.39 -9.93
C TYR A 119 -15.83 -3.71 -10.05
N ILE A 120 -16.26 -4.32 -11.17
CA ILE A 120 -17.66 -4.67 -11.43
C ILE A 120 -17.74 -6.07 -12.06
N PRO A 121 -17.98 -7.14 -11.28
CA PRO A 121 -17.93 -7.17 -9.81
C PRO A 121 -16.50 -7.00 -9.28
N LEU A 122 -16.35 -6.56 -8.02
CA LEU A 122 -15.02 -6.37 -7.42
C LEU A 122 -14.32 -7.72 -7.27
N LYS A 123 -13.12 -7.86 -7.85
CA LYS A 123 -12.26 -9.04 -7.70
C LYS A 123 -10.84 -8.60 -7.40
N ALA A 124 -10.36 -8.92 -6.20
CA ALA A 124 -9.08 -8.44 -5.68
C ALA A 124 -8.24 -9.57 -5.07
N TRP A 125 -6.95 -9.52 -5.33
CA TRP A 125 -5.95 -10.46 -4.89
C TRP A 125 -4.85 -9.75 -4.10
N LEU A 126 -4.47 -10.32 -2.96
CA LEU A 126 -3.37 -9.83 -2.14
C LEU A 126 -2.12 -10.65 -2.40
N TYR A 127 -0.99 -9.98 -2.64
CA TYR A 127 0.29 -10.68 -2.73
C TYR A 127 0.84 -10.95 -1.34
N ARG A 128 1.29 -12.19 -1.10
CA ARG A 128 1.78 -12.65 0.20
C ARG A 128 3.10 -12.02 0.62
N ASP A 129 3.91 -11.63 -0.37
CA ASP A 129 5.18 -10.98 -0.14
C ASP A 129 5.04 -9.45 -0.28
N GLY A 130 5.97 -8.76 0.36
CA GLY A 130 6.07 -7.31 0.42
C GLY A 130 7.31 -6.97 1.21
N PHE A 131 7.52 -5.69 1.50
CA PHE A 131 8.69 -5.28 2.28
C PHE A 131 8.41 -4.07 3.16
N ALA A 132 9.05 -4.05 4.32
CA ALA A 132 9.18 -2.88 5.15
C ALA A 132 10.33 -2.01 4.65
N ARG A 133 10.13 -0.70 4.50
CA ARG A 133 11.16 0.28 4.15
C ARG A 133 11.52 1.09 5.39
N PHE A 134 12.77 1.02 5.82
CA PHE A 134 13.25 1.75 6.99
C PHE A 134 13.82 3.12 6.63
N SER A 135 13.71 4.06 7.56
CA SER A 135 14.54 5.27 7.55
C SER A 135 15.99 4.91 7.88
N ASN A 136 16.96 5.60 7.29
CA ASN A 136 18.37 5.42 7.65
C ASN A 136 18.66 5.91 9.07
N THR A 137 17.99 7.00 9.46
CA THR A 137 18.21 7.69 10.74
C THR A 137 17.22 7.23 11.81
N ARG A 138 17.63 7.31 13.08
CA ARG A 138 16.73 7.08 14.21
C ARG A 138 15.64 8.13 14.25
N PHE A 139 14.42 7.70 14.58
CA PHE A 139 13.26 8.56 14.66
C PHE A 139 13.35 9.52 15.85
N THR A 140 13.11 10.80 15.60
CA THR A 140 12.96 11.83 16.64
C THR A 140 12.02 12.92 16.13
N LEU A 141 11.27 13.55 17.04
CA LEU A 141 10.41 14.69 16.74
C LEU A 141 11.10 16.03 17.01
N ASN A 142 12.36 16.01 17.46
CA ASN A 142 13.10 17.22 17.82
C ASN A 142 13.56 18.03 16.60
N THR A 143 13.65 17.37 15.43
CA THR A 143 14.14 17.95 14.17
C THR A 143 13.16 17.65 13.03
N LEU A 144 12.09 18.45 12.96
CA LEU A 144 11.00 18.25 11.98
C LEU A 144 11.43 18.54 10.53
N ASP A 145 12.46 19.36 10.34
CA ASP A 145 12.97 19.76 9.03
C ASP A 145 13.87 18.70 8.39
N ASP A 146 14.32 17.69 9.17
CA ASP A 146 15.11 16.59 8.64
C ASP A 146 14.20 15.54 7.98
N HIS A 147 14.07 15.67 6.66
CA HIS A 147 13.27 14.79 5.84
C HIS A 147 13.74 13.32 5.90
N TYR A 148 15.02 13.05 6.20
CA TYR A 148 15.57 11.68 6.27
C TYR A 148 15.05 10.90 7.48
N ILE A 149 14.62 11.60 8.53
CA ILE A 149 14.03 11.00 9.75
C ILE A 149 12.57 10.64 9.51
N HIS A 150 11.85 11.48 8.76
CA HIS A 150 10.39 11.42 8.68
C HIS A 150 9.85 10.72 7.44
N LEU A 151 10.64 10.67 6.35
CA LEU A 151 10.28 10.05 5.08
C LEU A 151 11.07 8.76 4.86
N THR A 152 10.39 7.68 4.53
CA THR A 152 10.96 6.34 4.34
C THR A 152 11.17 5.98 2.87
N ASN A 153 10.82 6.88 1.94
CA ASN A 153 10.96 6.69 0.51
C ASN A 153 12.44 6.54 0.11
N VAL A 154 12.74 5.49 -0.66
CA VAL A 154 14.10 5.19 -1.15
C VAL A 154 14.71 6.36 -1.93
N ALA A 155 13.92 7.11 -2.72
CA ALA A 155 14.43 8.27 -3.46
C ALA A 155 14.92 9.41 -2.56
N VAL A 156 14.34 9.56 -1.37
CA VAL A 156 14.85 10.50 -0.35
C VAL A 156 16.05 9.85 0.34
N GLN A 157 15.94 8.60 0.79
CA GLN A 157 16.99 7.95 1.57
C GLN A 157 18.33 7.78 0.80
N LYS A 158 18.30 7.64 -0.53
CA LYS A 158 19.51 7.56 -1.37
C LYS A 158 20.35 8.83 -1.38
N THR A 159 19.78 9.99 -1.06
CA THR A 159 20.52 11.26 -1.01
C THR A 159 21.13 11.52 0.37
N ALA A 160 20.87 10.64 1.36
CA ALA A 160 21.44 10.78 2.69
C ALA A 160 22.96 10.52 2.65
N PRO A 161 23.78 11.33 3.36
CA PRO A 161 25.23 11.20 3.35
C PRO A 161 25.73 9.85 3.87
N ASP A 162 24.97 9.21 4.77
CA ASP A 162 25.28 7.90 5.36
C ASP A 162 24.50 6.76 4.69
N TYR A 163 23.97 6.95 3.47
CA TYR A 163 23.27 5.88 2.77
C TYR A 163 24.24 4.77 2.38
N ASP A 164 24.04 3.61 3.01
CA ASP A 164 24.78 2.40 2.72
C ASP A 164 23.88 1.44 1.91
N PRO A 165 24.16 1.22 0.61
CA PRO A 165 23.40 0.29 -0.22
C PRO A 165 23.45 -1.15 0.29
N GLU A 166 24.53 -1.54 0.97
CA GLU A 166 24.77 -2.90 1.46
C GLU A 166 24.06 -3.19 2.78
N LYS A 167 23.83 -2.16 3.62
CA LYS A 167 23.09 -2.31 4.88
C LYS A 167 21.60 -2.56 4.74
N GLY A 168 21.07 -2.56 3.51
CA GLY A 168 19.73 -3.03 3.19
C GLY A 168 18.64 -2.52 4.14
N CYS A 169 18.18 -1.28 3.97
CA CYS A 169 17.07 -0.73 4.77
C CYS A 169 15.70 -1.31 4.38
N LYS A 170 15.65 -2.58 4.00
CA LYS A 170 14.42 -3.31 3.67
C LYS A 170 14.38 -4.64 4.41
N TRP A 171 13.24 -4.92 5.03
CA TRP A 171 12.94 -6.28 5.51
C TRP A 171 11.82 -6.87 4.68
N MET A 172 11.95 -8.13 4.31
CA MET A 172 10.83 -8.84 3.72
C MET A 172 9.70 -8.95 4.74
N ILE A 173 8.46 -8.86 4.27
CA ILE A 173 7.28 -8.84 5.17
C ILE A 173 7.17 -10.13 6.01
N GLN A 174 7.71 -11.24 5.52
CA GLN A 174 7.83 -12.49 6.29
C GLN A 174 8.75 -12.33 7.51
N GLN A 175 9.94 -11.74 7.33
CA GLN A 175 10.86 -11.47 8.43
C GLN A 175 10.25 -10.49 9.42
N PHE A 176 9.56 -9.46 8.91
CA PHE A 176 8.83 -8.50 9.71
C PHE A 176 7.74 -9.16 10.57
N ARG A 177 6.91 -10.04 9.98
CA ARG A 177 5.86 -10.78 10.69
C ARG A 177 6.45 -11.68 11.78
N LEU A 178 7.51 -12.41 11.47
CA LEU A 178 8.22 -13.27 12.44
C LEU A 178 8.75 -12.45 13.62
N PHE A 179 9.39 -11.31 13.35
CA PHE A 179 9.89 -10.41 14.37
C PHE A 179 8.76 -9.90 15.29
N LEU A 180 7.66 -9.42 14.72
CA LEU A 180 6.51 -8.96 15.52
C LEU A 180 5.91 -10.10 16.34
N THR A 181 5.80 -11.29 15.75
CA THR A 181 5.21 -12.47 16.42
C THR A 181 6.05 -12.87 17.62
N ALA A 182 7.38 -12.88 17.46
CA ALA A 182 8.30 -13.17 18.55
C ALA A 182 8.25 -12.12 19.67
N LYS A 183 8.00 -10.85 19.33
CA LYS A 183 8.02 -9.73 20.29
C LYS A 183 6.69 -9.50 21.01
N HIS A 184 5.56 -9.66 20.32
CA HIS A 184 4.23 -9.29 20.80
C HIS A 184 3.26 -10.47 20.94
N GLY A 185 3.68 -11.67 20.51
CA GLY A 185 2.82 -12.85 20.47
C GLY A 185 2.01 -12.97 19.18
N ALA A 186 1.58 -14.19 18.88
CA ALA A 186 0.87 -14.49 17.63
C ALA A 186 -0.50 -13.78 17.54
N GLU A 187 -1.28 -13.77 18.62
CA GLU A 187 -2.63 -13.20 18.63
C GLU A 187 -2.66 -11.72 18.26
N ALA A 188 -1.80 -10.90 18.87
CA ALA A 188 -1.70 -9.47 18.57
C ALA A 188 -1.29 -9.21 17.11
N VAL A 189 -0.42 -10.06 16.55
CA VAL A 189 0.02 -9.95 15.16
C VAL A 189 -1.06 -10.41 14.19
N GLU A 190 -1.81 -11.48 14.48
CA GLU A 190 -2.97 -11.85 13.67
C GLU A 190 -4.00 -10.72 13.62
N MET A 191 -4.27 -10.06 14.75
CA MET A 191 -5.17 -8.90 14.80
C MET A 191 -4.66 -7.72 13.95
N LEU A 192 -3.37 -7.39 14.05
CA LEU A 192 -2.75 -6.35 13.21
C LEU A 192 -2.93 -6.64 11.72
N PHE A 193 -2.62 -7.86 11.27
CA PHE A 193 -2.73 -8.22 9.86
C PHE A 193 -4.19 -8.30 9.39
N SER A 194 -5.11 -8.76 10.26
CA SER A 194 -6.56 -8.70 9.98
C SER A 194 -7.04 -7.26 9.79
N GLU A 195 -6.53 -6.30 10.58
CA GLU A 195 -6.85 -4.88 10.40
C GLU A 195 -6.24 -4.31 9.10
N MET A 196 -5.08 -4.82 8.65
CA MET A 196 -4.53 -4.49 7.33
C MET A 196 -5.41 -5.01 6.19
N ASP A 197 -5.92 -6.24 6.29
CA ASP A 197 -6.85 -6.79 5.29
C ASP A 197 -8.13 -5.94 5.20
N ASN A 198 -8.66 -5.52 6.35
CA ASN A 198 -9.79 -4.60 6.43
C ASN A 198 -9.50 -3.27 5.72
N ILE A 199 -8.28 -2.73 5.85
CA ILE A 199 -7.86 -1.52 5.13
C ILE A 199 -7.91 -1.73 3.63
N PHE A 200 -7.34 -2.82 3.11
CA PHE A 200 -7.28 -3.11 1.68
C PHE A 200 -8.67 -3.31 1.06
N ILE A 201 -9.58 -4.00 1.76
CA ILE A 201 -10.93 -4.22 1.26
C ILE A 201 -11.75 -2.93 1.31
N LYS A 202 -11.75 -2.22 2.43
CA LYS A 202 -12.55 -1.00 2.60
C LYS A 202 -12.08 0.12 1.66
N SER A 203 -10.78 0.23 1.38
CA SER A 203 -10.26 1.19 0.41
C SER A 203 -10.81 0.92 -0.98
N LEU A 204 -10.77 -0.34 -1.44
CA LEU A 204 -11.28 -0.73 -2.76
C LEU A 204 -12.80 -0.55 -2.88
N GLN A 205 -13.56 -0.95 -1.86
CA GLN A 205 -15.02 -0.78 -1.83
C GLN A 205 -15.43 0.70 -1.90
N SER A 206 -14.67 1.59 -1.25
CA SER A 206 -14.98 3.02 -1.22
C SER A 206 -14.97 3.69 -2.61
N VAL A 207 -14.18 3.13 -3.54
CA VAL A 207 -14.01 3.65 -4.91
C VAL A 207 -14.70 2.80 -5.98
N GLN A 208 -15.27 1.65 -5.61
CA GLN A 208 -15.85 0.68 -6.54
C GLN A 208 -16.92 1.29 -7.46
N LYS A 209 -17.76 2.20 -6.94
CA LYS A 209 -18.84 2.85 -7.72
C LYS A 209 -18.35 3.95 -8.66
N VAL A 210 -17.09 4.34 -8.53
CA VAL A 210 -16.51 5.50 -9.20
C VAL A 210 -15.56 5.08 -10.31
N ILE A 211 -14.79 4.01 -10.05
CA ILE A 211 -13.82 3.51 -11.01
C ILE A 211 -14.57 2.90 -12.18
N ILE A 212 -14.18 3.32 -13.38
CA ILE A 212 -14.64 2.71 -14.62
C ILE A 212 -13.92 1.36 -14.73
N SER A 213 -14.69 0.28 -14.75
CA SER A 213 -14.18 -1.08 -14.88
C SER A 213 -14.33 -1.56 -16.31
N ASP A 214 -13.22 -1.95 -16.94
CA ASP A 214 -13.23 -2.69 -18.20
C ASP A 214 -12.75 -4.12 -17.92
N LYS A 215 -13.42 -5.12 -18.52
CA LYS A 215 -13.12 -6.55 -18.31
C LYS A 215 -11.75 -6.97 -18.85
N HIS A 216 -11.11 -6.16 -19.69
CA HIS A 216 -9.78 -6.41 -20.23
C HIS A 216 -8.68 -5.63 -19.49
N CYS A 217 -9.04 -4.90 -18.44
CA CYS A 217 -8.09 -4.14 -17.63
C CYS A 217 -7.90 -4.79 -16.27
N PHE A 218 -6.65 -4.83 -15.82
CA PHE A 218 -6.28 -5.14 -14.45
C PHE A 218 -5.29 -4.07 -13.99
N GLU A 219 -5.22 -3.84 -12.68
CA GLU A 219 -4.26 -2.89 -12.11
C GLU A 219 -3.61 -3.50 -10.88
N LEU A 220 -2.28 -3.39 -10.83
CA LEU A 220 -1.48 -3.77 -9.68
C LEU A 220 -1.19 -2.53 -8.83
N TYR A 221 -1.72 -2.49 -7.62
CA TYR A 221 -1.54 -1.40 -6.68
C TYR A 221 -0.45 -1.71 -5.64
N GLY A 222 0.31 -0.69 -5.26
CA GLY A 222 1.18 -0.70 -4.09
C GLY A 222 0.57 0.07 -2.93
N TYR A 223 0.22 -0.62 -1.86
CA TYR A 223 -0.28 -0.03 -0.61
C TYR A 223 0.86 0.31 0.33
N ASP A 224 0.84 1.52 0.87
CA ASP A 224 1.81 2.00 1.86
C ASP A 224 1.13 2.07 3.22
N ILE A 225 1.53 1.18 4.14
CA ILE A 225 0.94 1.07 5.48
C ILE A 225 1.96 1.50 6.53
N LEU A 226 1.56 2.38 7.45
CA LEU A 226 2.33 2.70 8.65
C LEU A 226 1.72 1.99 9.85
N ILE A 227 2.53 1.46 10.74
CA ILE A 227 2.07 0.90 12.01
C ILE A 227 2.45 1.86 13.13
N ASP A 228 1.53 2.16 14.05
CA ASP A 228 1.82 2.98 15.22
C ASP A 228 2.27 2.15 16.43
N GLN A 229 2.70 2.83 17.50
CA GLN A 229 3.20 2.19 18.72
C GLN A 229 2.21 1.20 19.35
N ASP A 230 0.91 1.35 19.10
CA ASP A 230 -0.18 0.54 19.65
C ASP A 230 -0.55 -0.62 18.71
N LEU A 231 0.31 -0.92 17.73
CA LEU A 231 0.11 -1.94 16.68
C LEU A 231 -1.12 -1.68 15.81
N LYS A 232 -1.53 -0.42 15.64
CA LYS A 232 -2.61 -0.08 14.72
C LYS A 232 -2.04 0.25 13.33
N PRO A 233 -2.55 -0.38 12.26
CA PRO A 233 -2.15 -0.06 10.90
C PRO A 233 -2.90 1.18 10.38
N TRP A 234 -2.20 1.98 9.59
CA TRP A 234 -2.71 3.20 8.97
C TRP A 234 -2.37 3.21 7.48
N LEU A 235 -3.37 3.42 6.64
CA LEU A 235 -3.15 3.65 5.21
C LEU A 235 -2.54 5.03 4.98
N LEU A 236 -1.34 5.08 4.38
CA LEU A 236 -0.69 6.33 3.98
C LEU A 236 -1.10 6.73 2.56
N GLU A 237 -0.90 5.83 1.61
CA GLU A 237 -1.20 6.06 0.19
C GLU A 237 -1.41 4.74 -0.56
N VAL A 238 -2.08 4.84 -1.71
CA VAL A 238 -2.23 3.74 -2.68
C VAL A 238 -1.61 4.20 -3.98
N ASN A 239 -0.53 3.54 -4.39
CA ASN A 239 0.22 3.83 -5.59
C ASN A 239 -0.30 2.96 -6.74
N ALA A 240 -0.88 3.59 -7.76
CA ALA A 240 -1.03 2.95 -9.07
C ALA A 240 0.36 2.80 -9.72
N SER A 241 0.59 1.71 -10.44
CA SER A 241 1.90 1.41 -11.06
C SER A 241 3.08 1.52 -10.07
N PRO A 242 3.14 0.67 -9.02
CA PRO A 242 4.23 0.71 -8.04
C PRO A 242 5.60 0.51 -8.73
N SER A 243 6.64 1.21 -8.26
CA SER A 243 7.99 1.11 -8.84
C SER A 243 8.52 -0.33 -8.78
N LEU A 244 8.88 -0.86 -9.96
CA LEU A 244 9.47 -2.18 -10.16
C LEU A 244 10.99 -2.13 -10.35
N THR A 245 11.62 -0.96 -10.17
CA THR A 245 13.09 -0.85 -10.21
C THR A 245 13.68 -1.56 -9.00
N ALA A 246 14.54 -2.56 -9.23
CA ALA A 246 15.17 -3.31 -8.16
C ALA A 246 16.33 -2.52 -7.53
N SER A 247 16.37 -2.47 -6.20
CA SER A 247 17.51 -1.89 -5.46
C SER A 247 18.49 -2.93 -4.91
N SER A 248 18.06 -4.18 -4.79
CA SER A 248 18.85 -5.33 -4.31
C SER A 248 18.40 -6.58 -5.05
N GLN A 249 19.17 -7.67 -4.95
CA GLN A 249 18.81 -8.96 -5.56
C GLN A 249 17.48 -9.48 -4.99
N GLU A 250 17.25 -9.33 -3.70
CA GLU A 250 16.03 -9.80 -3.05
C GLU A 250 14.79 -9.00 -3.52
N ASP A 251 14.94 -7.70 -3.74
CA ASP A 251 13.91 -6.83 -4.31
C ASP A 251 13.63 -7.19 -5.78
N HIS A 252 14.69 -7.51 -6.54
CA HIS A 252 14.56 -8.04 -7.91
C HIS A 252 13.76 -9.34 -7.91
N ASP A 253 14.15 -10.32 -7.09
CA ASP A 253 13.50 -11.64 -7.04
C ASP A 253 12.04 -11.55 -6.58
N LEU A 254 11.73 -10.66 -5.64
CA LEU A 254 10.35 -10.39 -5.23
C LEU A 254 9.53 -9.83 -6.40
N LYS A 255 10.06 -8.82 -7.11
CA LYS A 255 9.34 -8.14 -8.19
C LYS A 255 9.17 -9.02 -9.41
N THR A 256 10.17 -9.81 -9.78
CA THR A 256 10.06 -10.78 -10.86
C THR A 256 8.98 -11.82 -10.55
N ARG A 257 8.98 -12.40 -9.33
CA ARG A 257 7.93 -13.34 -8.91
C ARG A 257 6.54 -12.70 -8.88
N LEU A 258 6.43 -11.46 -8.41
CA LEU A 258 5.19 -10.68 -8.40
C LEU A 258 4.61 -10.52 -9.82
N LEU A 259 5.46 -10.18 -10.80
CA LEU A 259 5.04 -10.02 -12.19
C LEU A 259 4.65 -11.35 -12.83
N GLU A 260 5.45 -12.39 -12.64
CA GLU A 260 5.12 -13.75 -13.10
C GLU A 260 3.76 -14.21 -12.55
N ASP A 261 3.53 -14.01 -11.25
CA ASP A 261 2.27 -14.41 -10.61
C ASP A 261 1.09 -13.54 -11.06
N THR A 262 1.33 -12.26 -11.34
CA THR A 262 0.31 -11.37 -11.92
C THR A 262 -0.12 -11.92 -13.28
N LEU A 263 0.82 -12.32 -14.14
CA LEU A 263 0.49 -12.91 -15.44
C LEU A 263 -0.21 -14.27 -15.31
N ASN A 264 0.14 -15.07 -14.30
CA ASN A 264 -0.56 -16.32 -14.00
C ASN A 264 -2.02 -16.08 -13.58
N ILE A 265 -2.32 -14.99 -12.85
CA ILE A 265 -3.70 -14.61 -12.48
C ILE A 265 -4.48 -14.08 -13.69
N VAL A 266 -3.84 -13.26 -14.53
CA VAL A 266 -4.46 -12.73 -15.76
C VAL A 266 -4.83 -13.86 -16.71
N ASP A 267 -4.03 -14.93 -16.71
CA ASP A 267 -4.34 -16.21 -17.35
C ASP A 267 -4.70 -16.08 -18.83
N MET A 268 -3.82 -15.44 -19.60
CA MET A 268 -3.99 -15.26 -21.05
C MET A 268 -4.14 -16.58 -21.83
N GLU A 269 -3.69 -17.70 -21.25
CA GLU A 269 -3.77 -19.05 -21.83
C GLU A 269 -5.05 -19.81 -21.42
N GLY A 270 -5.90 -19.22 -20.56
CA GLY A 270 -7.14 -19.85 -20.10
C GLY A 270 -6.94 -21.17 -19.35
N ARG A 271 -5.88 -21.26 -18.55
CA ARG A 271 -5.54 -22.46 -17.79
C ARG A 271 -6.35 -22.60 -16.51
N LEU A 272 -6.75 -21.50 -15.89
CA LEU A 272 -7.45 -21.46 -14.61
C LEU A 272 -8.95 -21.78 -14.77
N THR A 273 -9.53 -22.36 -13.72
CA THR A 273 -10.96 -22.70 -13.67
C THR A 273 -11.85 -21.53 -13.22
N GLY A 274 -11.25 -20.48 -12.66
CA GLY A 274 -11.94 -19.33 -12.08
C GLY A 274 -12.38 -19.52 -10.62
N LYS A 275 -12.16 -20.72 -10.04
CA LYS A 275 -12.49 -21.07 -8.64
C LYS A 275 -11.29 -21.03 -7.71
N GLU A 276 -10.11 -20.72 -8.23
CA GLU A 276 -8.88 -20.68 -7.46
C GLU A 276 -8.95 -19.59 -6.40
N LYS A 277 -8.70 -19.98 -5.14
CA LYS A 277 -8.51 -19.03 -4.03
C LYS A 277 -7.06 -18.58 -3.89
N ARG A 278 -6.14 -19.26 -4.60
CA ARG A 278 -4.70 -19.06 -4.53
C ARG A 278 -4.07 -19.35 -5.89
N VAL A 279 -3.19 -18.46 -6.36
CA VAL A 279 -2.35 -18.69 -7.55
C VAL A 279 -1.00 -18.03 -7.32
N GLY A 280 0.06 -18.83 -7.33
CA GLY A 280 1.41 -18.37 -7.01
C GLY A 280 1.48 -17.75 -5.62
N GLY A 281 2.02 -16.54 -5.53
CA GLY A 281 2.05 -15.72 -4.33
C GLY A 281 0.78 -14.92 -4.07
N PHE A 282 -0.26 -14.99 -4.90
CA PHE A 282 -1.52 -14.26 -4.71
C PHE A 282 -2.57 -15.09 -3.97
N ASP A 283 -3.24 -14.45 -3.02
CA ASP A 283 -4.43 -14.95 -2.35
C ASP A 283 -5.65 -14.12 -2.75
N LEU A 284 -6.75 -14.77 -3.13
CA LEU A 284 -8.00 -14.11 -3.45
C LEU A 284 -8.66 -13.63 -2.15
N ILE A 285 -8.68 -12.31 -1.93
CA ILE A 285 -9.25 -11.71 -0.72
C ILE A 285 -10.71 -11.28 -0.91
N TRP A 286 -11.12 -11.03 -2.16
CA TRP A 286 -12.47 -10.59 -2.49
C TRP A 286 -12.88 -11.03 -3.89
N ASN A 287 -14.09 -11.58 -4.03
CA ASN A 287 -14.71 -11.96 -5.30
C ASN A 287 -16.22 -11.73 -5.24
N ASP A 288 -16.63 -10.50 -5.50
CA ASP A 288 -17.99 -9.97 -5.25
C ASP A 288 -18.52 -10.21 -3.82
N GLY A 289 -17.60 -10.44 -2.89
CA GLY A 289 -17.87 -10.87 -1.55
C GLY A 289 -16.58 -11.31 -0.86
N PRO A 290 -16.58 -11.37 0.48
CA PRO A 290 -15.41 -11.75 1.25
C PRO A 290 -15.09 -13.23 1.03
N VAL A 291 -13.81 -13.55 0.75
CA VAL A 291 -13.36 -14.93 0.51
C VAL A 291 -12.68 -15.48 1.76
N SER A 292 -13.22 -16.56 2.31
CA SER A 292 -12.67 -17.19 3.52
C SER A 292 -11.58 -18.21 3.22
N ARG A 293 -10.64 -18.35 4.17
CA ARG A 293 -9.68 -19.45 4.21
C ARG A 293 -10.44 -20.76 4.48
N GLU A 294 -10.14 -21.82 3.74
CA GLU A 294 -10.64 -23.16 4.05
C GLU A 294 -9.76 -23.76 5.14
N ASP A 295 -10.08 -23.49 6.40
CA ASP A 295 -9.41 -24.15 7.51
C ASP A 295 -10.02 -25.54 7.69
N GLY A 296 -9.26 -26.58 7.35
CA GLY A 296 -9.52 -27.96 7.77
C GLY A 296 -9.27 -28.21 9.26
N ASN A 297 -9.31 -27.16 10.11
CA ASN A 297 -9.12 -27.26 11.55
C ASN A 297 -10.45 -26.94 12.25
N LEU A 298 -10.96 -27.93 12.99
CA LEU A 298 -12.23 -27.93 13.72
C LEU A 298 -12.26 -27.02 14.97
N ASP A 299 -11.23 -26.21 15.21
CA ASP A 299 -11.06 -25.44 16.46
C ASP A 299 -11.22 -23.91 16.30
N THR A 300 -11.69 -23.43 15.14
CA THR A 300 -12.05 -22.01 14.98
C THR A 300 -13.41 -21.74 15.63
N PRO A 301 -13.56 -20.68 16.45
CA PRO A 301 -14.85 -20.36 17.07
C PRO A 301 -15.94 -20.22 15.99
N MET A 302 -17.08 -20.86 16.26
CA MET A 302 -18.28 -21.06 15.42
C MET A 302 -18.96 -19.79 14.84
N ASN A 303 -18.30 -18.64 14.73
CA ASN A 303 -18.89 -17.40 14.17
C ASN A 303 -17.89 -16.39 13.56
N GLY A 304 -16.63 -16.74 13.30
CA GLY A 304 -15.63 -15.81 12.75
C GLY A 304 -15.35 -16.01 11.27
N PHE A 305 -15.64 -15.01 10.42
CA PHE A 305 -15.10 -14.98 9.05
C PHE A 305 -13.58 -14.75 9.11
N VAL A 306 -12.78 -15.69 8.60
CA VAL A 306 -11.33 -15.55 8.47
C VAL A 306 -10.99 -15.27 7.01
N ALA A 307 -10.44 -14.09 6.72
CA ALA A 307 -10.06 -13.70 5.37
C ALA A 307 -9.01 -14.66 4.78
N ASN A 308 -9.14 -14.98 3.49
CA ASN A 308 -8.16 -15.77 2.75
C ASN A 308 -6.91 -14.93 2.43
N THR A 309 -6.05 -14.76 3.44
CA THR A 309 -4.82 -13.96 3.37
C THR A 309 -3.69 -14.71 4.09
N HIS A 310 -2.52 -14.73 3.46
CA HIS A 310 -1.30 -15.29 4.03
C HIS A 310 -0.16 -14.28 3.94
N LEU A 311 -0.48 -12.99 4.08
CA LEU A 311 0.50 -11.91 4.03
C LEU A 311 1.59 -12.11 5.09
N GLY A 312 2.84 -12.28 4.65
CA GLY A 312 3.98 -12.55 5.53
C GLY A 312 4.06 -13.95 6.14
N TYR A 313 3.22 -14.90 5.70
CA TYR A 313 3.40 -16.32 6.02
C TYR A 313 4.49 -16.93 5.13
N ASN A 314 4.86 -18.19 5.42
CA ASN A 314 5.76 -18.95 4.57
C ASN A 314 5.17 -19.11 3.15
N ASN A 315 5.94 -18.76 2.13
CA ASN A 315 5.48 -18.71 0.75
C ASN A 315 5.79 -20.02 0.01
N ASP A 316 4.79 -20.91 -0.10
CA ASP A 316 4.86 -22.20 -0.80
C ASP A 316 4.62 -22.09 -2.33
N ARG A 317 4.75 -20.89 -2.91
CA ARG A 317 4.53 -20.56 -4.34
C ARG A 317 4.94 -21.66 -5.32
N LYS A 318 6.21 -22.10 -5.27
CA LYS A 318 6.74 -23.09 -6.24
C LYS A 318 5.98 -24.42 -6.19
N LYS A 319 5.66 -24.89 -4.97
CA LYS A 319 4.90 -26.12 -4.76
C LYS A 319 3.46 -25.94 -5.23
N GLN A 320 2.83 -24.81 -4.89
CA GLN A 320 1.46 -24.48 -5.27
C GLN A 320 1.29 -24.40 -6.80
N LEU A 321 2.15 -23.66 -7.51
CA LEU A 321 2.06 -23.53 -8.97
C LEU A 321 2.27 -24.88 -9.67
N LYS A 322 3.21 -25.69 -9.19
CA LYS A 322 3.46 -27.03 -9.72
C LYS A 322 2.25 -27.94 -9.55
N GLN A 323 1.57 -27.87 -8.40
CA GLN A 323 0.36 -28.65 -8.16
C GLN A 323 -0.81 -28.16 -9.03
N LEU A 324 -1.02 -26.84 -9.09
CA LEU A 324 -2.09 -26.21 -9.86
C LEU A 324 -2.00 -26.58 -11.35
N PHE A 325 -0.85 -26.35 -11.99
CA PHE A 325 -0.73 -26.62 -13.42
C PHE A 325 -0.67 -28.11 -13.76
N LYS A 326 -0.20 -28.97 -12.84
CA LYS A 326 -0.26 -30.43 -13.04
C LYS A 326 -1.71 -30.95 -13.00
N SER A 327 -2.54 -30.45 -12.07
CA SER A 327 -3.95 -30.85 -12.01
C SER A 327 -4.72 -30.40 -13.25
N LEU A 328 -4.44 -29.20 -13.77
CA LEU A 328 -5.10 -28.66 -14.95
C LEU A 328 -4.75 -29.42 -16.23
N GLN A 329 -3.49 -29.81 -16.41
CA GLN A 329 -3.07 -30.68 -17.52
C GLN A 329 -3.73 -32.07 -17.48
N THR A 330 -4.07 -32.55 -16.29
CA THR A 330 -4.76 -33.83 -16.13
C THR A 330 -6.25 -33.71 -16.47
N GLN A 331 -6.86 -32.56 -16.18
CA GLN A 331 -8.27 -32.27 -16.51
C GLN A 331 -8.51 -31.99 -17.99
N GLN A 332 -7.53 -31.45 -18.74
CA GLN A 332 -7.64 -31.22 -20.19
C GLN A 332 -7.45 -32.50 -21.03
N LYS A 333 -7.02 -33.62 -20.43
CA LYS A 333 -6.80 -34.91 -21.11
C LYS A 333 -7.97 -35.91 -20.96
N VAL A 334 -9.04 -35.51 -20.27
CA VAL A 334 -10.29 -36.26 -20.10
C VAL A 334 -11.35 -35.54 -20.93
#